data_AF-A0AA50HWR9-F1
#
_entry.id   AF-A0AA50HWR9-F1
#
_cell.length_a   1.000
_cell.length_b   1.000
_cell.length_c   1.000
_cell.angle_alpha   90.00
_cell.angle_beta   90.00
_cell.angle_gamma   90.00
#
_symmetry.space_group_name_H-M   'P 1'
#
loop_
_entity.id
_entity.type
_entity.pdbx_description
1 polymer ?
#
loop_
_entity_poly.entity_id
_entity_poly.type
_entity_poly.pdbx_seq_one_letter_code
_entity_poly.pdbx_strand_id
1 'polypeptide(L)' 'MIAEALSLRGVSTFTTVKGLEGSCDLPQERTAIIGLYDLTKAENALTRLRLHAADFGLGGKIRSGLIWLIILSWLKPL' A
#
# COMPACT_ATOMS: atom_id res chain seq x y z
N MET A 1 2.63 -0.16 20.05
CA MET A 1 2.79 0.11 18.61
C MET A 1 1.95 -0.88 17.79
N ILE A 2 1.60 -0.55 16.54
CA ILE A 2 0.71 -1.38 15.70
C ILE A 2 1.25 -2.80 15.46
N ALA A 3 2.57 -2.95 15.34
CA ALA A 3 3.21 -4.26 15.13
C ALA A 3 3.01 -5.21 16.32
N GLU A 4 3.17 -4.73 17.56
CA GLU A 4 2.96 -5.54 18.76
C GLU A 4 1.49 -5.95 18.90
N ALA A 5 0.57 -5.02 18.64
CA ALA A 5 -0.87 -5.31 18.70
C ALA A 5 -1.29 -6.38 17.67
N LEU A 6 -0.74 -6.33 16.46
CA LEU A 6 -0.98 -7.33 15.42
C LEU A 6 -0.35 -8.68 15.76
N SER A 7 0.86 -8.69 16.33
CA SER A 7 1.52 -9.92 16.81
C SER A 7 0.70 -10.64 17.88
N LEU A 8 0.13 -9.90 18.85
CA LEU A 8 -0.78 -10.46 19.86
C LEU A 8 -2.07 -11.05 19.27
N ARG A 9 -2.45 -10.63 18.06
CA ARG A 9 -3.58 -11.19 17.30
C ARG A 9 -3.18 -12.37 16.41
N GLY A 10 -1.92 -12.81 16.45
CA GLY A 10 -1.40 -13.86 15.57
C GLY A 10 -1.15 -13.39 14.13
N VAL A 11 -1.14 -12.08 13.87
CA VAL A 11 -0.83 -11.53 12.55
C VAL A 11 0.68 -11.29 12.45
N SER A 12 1.34 -12.11 11.62
CA SER A 12 2.79 -12.07 11.43
C SER A 12 3.23 -11.30 10.18
N THR A 13 2.36 -11.16 9.19
CA THR A 13 2.63 -10.42 7.96
C THR A 13 1.55 -9.38 7.72
N PHE A 14 1.94 -8.13 7.48
CA PHE A 14 1.00 -7.05 7.22
C PHE A 14 1.64 -5.92 6.44
N THR A 15 0.80 -5.13 5.76
CA THR A 15 1.24 -3.94 5.03
C THR A 15 0.62 -2.71 5.66
N THR A 16 1.45 -1.72 5.98
CA THR A 16 0.99 -0.39 6.40
C THR A 16 1.11 0.57 5.24
N VAL A 17 0.13 1.45 5.08
CA VAL A 17 0.13 2.50 4.06
C VAL A 17 -0.15 3.83 4.76
N LYS A 18 0.66 4.86 4.47
CA LYS A 18 0.42 6.23 4.96
C LYS A 18 0.81 7.27 3.92
N GLY A 19 0.14 8.41 3.93
CA GLY A 19 0.60 9.60 3.22
C GLY A 19 1.91 10.14 3.81
N LEU A 20 2.68 10.88 3.01
CA LEU A 20 3.92 11.51 3.47
C LEU A 20 3.65 12.53 4.58
N GLU A 21 2.50 13.21 4.54
CA GLU A 21 2.03 14.16 5.56
C GLU A 21 1.55 13.49 6.86
N GLY A 22 1.51 12.15 6.92
CA GLY A 22 0.98 11.42 8.06
C GLY A 22 -0.55 11.30 8.08
N SER A 23 -1.23 11.71 6.99
CA SER A 23 -2.65 11.47 6.77
C SER A 23 -2.92 10.00 6.44
N CYS A 24 -4.13 9.56 6.77
CA CYS A 24 -4.70 8.31 6.24
C CYS A 24 -5.12 8.44 4.77
N ASP A 25 -5.35 9.68 4.31
CA ASP A 25 -5.61 9.96 2.90
C ASP A 25 -4.35 9.77 2.06
N LEU A 26 -4.52 9.14 0.90
CA LEU A 26 -3.47 8.85 -0.08
C LEU A 26 -3.71 9.69 -1.34
N PRO A 27 -3.33 10.98 -1.31
CA PRO A 27 -3.50 11.84 -2.47
C PRO A 27 -2.69 11.31 -3.65
N GLN A 28 -3.36 11.22 -4.80
CA GLN A 28 -2.83 10.69 -6.07
C GLN A 28 -1.59 11.46 -6.58
N GLU A 29 -1.47 12.71 -6.18
CA GLU A 29 -0.41 13.64 -6.55
C GLU A 29 0.78 13.64 -5.59
N ARG A 30 0.82 12.69 -4.63
CA ARG A 30 1.88 12.64 -3.61
C ARG A 30 2.43 11.24 -3.40
N THR A 31 3.60 11.20 -2.77
CA THR A 31 4.26 9.96 -2.37
C THR A 31 3.56 9.35 -1.15
N ALA A 32 3.18 8.09 -1.28
CA ALA A 32 2.81 7.23 -0.16
C ALA A 32 4.03 6.49 0.38
N ILE A 33 3.99 6.18 1.68
CA ILE A 33 4.94 5.28 2.33
C ILE A 33 4.24 3.94 2.55
N ILE A 34 4.83 2.89 1.99
CA ILE A 34 4.42 1.50 2.22
C ILE A 34 5.42 0.85 3.16
N GLY A 35 4.94 0.26 4.24
CA GLY A 35 5.72 -0.58 5.14
C GLY A 35 5.27 -2.02 4.98
N LEU A 36 6.16 -2.88 4.48
CA LEU A 36 5.95 -4.32 4.39
C LEU A 36 6.55 -4.96 5.63
N TYR A 37 5.70 -5.54 6.47
CA TYR A 37 6.11 -6.22 7.69
C TYR A 37 6.03 -7.73 7.50
N ASP A 38 7.12 -8.39 7.87
CA ASP A 38 7.23 -9.84 8.02
C ASP A 38 7.90 -10.13 9.35
N LEU A 39 7.09 -10.25 10.40
CA LEU A 39 7.54 -10.46 11.77
C LEU A 39 8.10 -11.87 12.02
N THR A 40 8.04 -12.77 11.02
CA THR A 40 8.68 -14.08 11.11
C THR A 40 10.21 -13.99 10.92
N LYS A 41 10.68 -12.91 10.29
CA LYS A 41 12.10 -12.64 10.08
C LYS A 41 12.65 -11.85 11.26
N ALA A 42 13.53 -12.47 12.04
CA ALA A 42 14.12 -11.86 13.23
C ALA A 42 14.97 -10.61 12.90
N GLU A 43 15.60 -10.56 11.72
CA GLU A 43 16.31 -9.39 11.19
C GLU A 43 15.58 -8.84 9.96
N ASN A 44 15.50 -7.51 9.84
CA ASN A 44 14.82 -6.80 8.74
C ASN A 44 13.33 -7.14 8.56
N ALA A 45 12.58 -7.26 9.66
CA ALA A 45 11.13 -7.46 9.64
C ALA A 45 10.35 -6.36 8.91
N LEU A 46 10.95 -5.20 8.63
CA LEU A 46 10.33 -4.07 7.96
C LEU A 46 11.10 -3.68 6.70
N THR A 47 10.41 -3.73 5.56
CA THR A 47 10.85 -3.09 4.32
C THR A 47 9.99 -1.87 4.03
N ARG A 48 10.63 -0.71 3.85
CA ARG A 48 9.94 0.56 3.58
C ARG A 48 10.10 0.98 2.12
N LEU A 49 8.98 1.19 1.44
CA LEU A 49 8.93 1.70 0.08
C LEU A 49 8.31 3.11 0.08
N ARG A 50 8.79 3.95 -0.83
CA ARG A 50 8.21 5.26 -1.13
C ARG A 50 7.69 5.20 -2.55
N LEU A 51 6.38 5.22 -2.71
CA LEU A 51 5.73 5.03 -4.01
C LEU A 51 4.96 6.29 -4.37
N HIS A 52 5.13 6.78 -5.60
CA HIS A 52 4.29 7.83 -6.14
C HIS A 52 3.26 7.20 -7.09
N ALA A 53 1.98 7.58 -7.00
CA ALA A 53 0.94 6.95 -7.81
C ALA A 53 1.21 7.11 -9.33
N ALA A 54 1.83 8.22 -9.73
CA ALA A 54 2.25 8.45 -11.12
C ALA A 54 3.23 7.40 -11.65
N ASP A 55 4.10 6.83 -10.81
CA ASP A 55 5.09 5.81 -11.22
C ASP A 55 4.41 4.53 -11.70
N PHE A 56 3.15 4.32 -11.31
CA PHE A 56 2.34 3.15 -11.65
C PHE A 56 1.23 3.48 -12.67
N GLY A 57 1.28 4.65 -13.33
CA GLY A 57 0.21 5.09 -14.24
C GLY A 57 -1.11 5.42 -13.51
N LEU A 58 -1.07 5.50 -12.17
CA LEU A 58 -2.18 5.89 -11.32
C LEU A 58 -2.10 7.39 -10.99
N GLY A 59 -1.29 8.18 -11.69
CA GLY A 59 -1.19 9.63 -11.51
C GLY A 59 -2.04 10.38 -12.55
N GLY A 60 -2.86 11.32 -12.10
CA GLY A 60 -3.57 12.26 -12.97
C GLY A 60 -5.09 12.25 -12.80
N LYS A 61 -5.71 13.37 -13.19
CA LYS A 61 -7.16 13.60 -13.13
C LYS A 61 -7.91 12.43 -13.79
N ILE A 62 -8.59 11.65 -12.96
CA ILE A 62 -9.37 10.48 -13.36
C ILE A 62 -10.31 10.88 -14.51
N ARG A 63 -10.03 10.39 -15.71
CA ARG A 63 -11.08 10.25 -16.73
C ARG A 63 -11.91 9.04 -16.29
N SER A 64 -13.10 9.32 -15.79
CA SER A 64 -14.04 8.41 -15.10
C SER A 64 -14.33 7.06 -15.76
N GLY A 65 -13.86 6.80 -16.99
CA GLY A 65 -14.04 5.53 -17.69
C GLY A 65 -12.92 4.49 -17.53
N LEU A 66 -11.68 4.86 -17.16
CA LEU A 66 -10.53 3.93 -17.28
C LEU A 66 -10.29 3.02 -16.06
N ILE A 67 -10.65 3.48 -14.86
CA ILE A 67 -10.42 2.73 -13.60
C ILE A 67 -11.24 1.43 -13.54
N TRP A 68 -12.44 1.44 -14.10
CA TRP A 68 -13.27 0.24 -14.20
C TRP A 68 -12.66 -0.84 -15.12
N LEU A 69 -11.95 -0.43 -16.18
CA LEU A 69 -11.31 -1.38 -17.11
C LEU A 69 -10.13 -2.12 -16.47
N ILE A 70 -9.33 -1.41 -15.67
CA ILE A 70 -8.15 -1.99 -15.02
C ILE A 70 -8.60 -2.95 -13.91
N ILE A 71 -9.57 -2.57 -13.06
CA ILE A 71 -10.06 -3.45 -11.99
C ILE A 71 -10.74 -4.71 -12.56
N LEU A 72 -11.52 -4.60 -13.65
CA LEU A 72 -12.09 -5.79 -14.31
C LEU A 72 -11.03 -6.71 -14.95
N SER A 73 -9.93 -6.16 -15.44
CA SER A 73 -8.84 -6.96 -16.03
C SER A 73 -8.11 -7.81 -15.00
N TRP A 74 -8.10 -7.41 -13.72
CA TRP A 74 -7.47 -8.16 -12.63
C TRP A 74 -8.40 -9.19 -11.98
N LEU A 75 -9.71 -9.16 -12.28
CA LEU A 75 -10.73 -10.03 -11.68
C LEU A 75 -11.20 -11.16 -12.61
N LYS A 76 -10.53 -11.40 -13.74
CA LYS A 76 -10.80 -12.59 -14.56
C LYS A 76 -9.78 -13.69 -14.25
N PRO A 77 -10.21 -14.83 -13.70
CA PRO A 77 -9.36 -16.02 -13.68
C PRO A 77 -9.21 -16.53 -15.13
N LEU A 78 -7.98 -16.95 -15.47
CA LEU A 78 -7.72 -17.84 -16.61
C LEU A 78 -8.40 -19.19 -16.39
#